data_AF-A0A1I2K3I2-F1
#
_entry.id   AF-A0A1I2K3I2-F1
#
_cell.length_a   1.000
_cell.length_b   1.000
_cell.length_c   1.000
_cell.angle_alpha   90.00
_cell.angle_beta   90.00
_cell.angle_gamma   90.00
#
_symmetry.space_group_name_H-M   'P 1'
#
loop_
_entity.id
_entity.type
_entity.pdbx_description
1 polymer ?
#
loop_
_entity_poly.entity_id
_entity_poly.type
_entity_poly.pdbx_seq_one_letter_code
_entity_poly.pdbx_strand_id
1 'polypeptide(L)'
;MKIRTDFVTNSSSVSFIVTMNLSMLDRFLHTFEEKFDTGKKRAVKILKEELVENGTRVMLEGVEIYTKHFKFDDGGDCMFADSYDKPYEEIDFSAFEEKDIWALIFGEFIARNRISEVEGFGVTKVDTSL
;
A
#
# COMPACT_ATOMS: atom_id res chain seq x y z
N MET A 1 6.44 2.74 44.54
CA MET A 1 5.77 3.22 43.32
C MET A 1 6.32 2.41 42.15
N LYS A 2 5.53 1.48 41.59
CA LYS A 2 5.93 0.73 40.39
C LYS A 2 5.41 1.52 39.20
N ILE A 3 6.32 2.07 38.40
CA ILE A 3 5.96 2.63 37.09
C ILE A 3 5.57 1.42 36.25
N ARG A 4 4.27 1.28 35.97
CA ARG A 4 3.82 0.44 34.88
C ARG A 4 4.22 1.16 33.60
N THR A 5 5.26 0.67 32.94
CA THR A 5 5.58 1.08 31.57
C THR A 5 4.62 0.33 30.65
N ASP A 6 3.34 0.71 30.73
CA ASP A 6 2.36 0.39 29.71
C ASP A 6 2.80 1.22 28.50
N PHE A 7 3.67 0.71 27.63
CA PHE A 7 3.77 1.27 26.29
C PHE A 7 2.41 1.01 25.65
N VAL A 8 1.52 1.99 25.76
CA VAL A 8 0.34 2.04 24.93
C VAL A 8 0.87 2.38 23.54
N THR A 9 1.21 1.36 22.76
CA THR A 9 1.13 1.50 21.31
C THR A 9 -0.33 1.78 21.05
N ASN A 10 -0.71 3.05 20.94
CA ASN A 10 -2.03 3.44 20.47
C ASN A 10 -2.10 2.99 19.01
N SER A 11 -2.39 1.71 18.80
CA SER A 11 -2.81 1.21 17.51
C SER A 11 -4.05 1.98 17.12
N SER A 12 -3.89 2.86 16.13
CA SER A 12 -4.98 3.68 15.65
C SER A 12 -5.39 3.05 14.34
N SER A 13 -6.57 2.40 14.32
CA SER A 13 -7.09 1.91 13.05
C SER A 13 -7.24 3.09 12.10
N VAL A 14 -6.64 2.98 10.93
CA VAL A 14 -6.69 3.97 9.86
C VAL A 14 -7.49 3.40 8.68
N SER A 15 -8.03 4.29 7.85
CA SER A 15 -8.84 3.90 6.71
C SER A 15 -8.48 4.70 5.46
N PHE A 16 -8.38 3.99 4.34
CA PHE A 16 -7.99 4.54 3.06
C PHE A 16 -8.85 3.97 1.95
N ILE A 17 -9.28 4.83 1.02
CA ILE A 17 -9.79 4.41 -0.28
C ILE A 17 -8.62 4.44 -1.25
N VAL A 18 -8.28 3.28 -1.80
CA VAL A 18 -7.30 3.16 -2.88
C VAL A 18 -8.05 3.03 -4.19
N THR A 19 -7.67 3.86 -5.16
CA THR A 19 -8.24 3.86 -6.51
C THR A 19 -7.18 3.50 -7.53
N MET A 20 -7.58 2.83 -8.60
CA MET A 20 -6.72 2.49 -9.71
C MET A 20 -7.43 2.69 -11.06
N ASN A 21 -6.82 3.50 -11.92
CA ASN A 21 -7.08 3.49 -13.35
C ASN A 21 -6.16 2.46 -14.01
N LEU A 22 -6.71 1.28 -14.35
CA LEU A 22 -5.94 0.16 -14.89
C LEU A 22 -5.23 0.51 -16.20
N SER A 23 -5.90 1.20 -17.10
CA SER A 23 -5.30 1.58 -18.41
C SER A 23 -4.12 2.54 -18.25
N MET A 24 -4.18 3.46 -17.29
CA MET A 24 -3.07 4.37 -16.99
C MET A 24 -1.92 3.62 -16.33
N LEU A 25 -2.23 2.76 -15.35
CA LEU A 25 -1.23 1.93 -14.68
C LEU A 25 -0.46 1.07 -15.68
N ASP A 26 -1.14 0.35 -16.56
CA ASP A 26 -0.50 -0.53 -17.53
C ASP A 26 0.45 0.25 -18.46
N ARG A 27 0.08 1.46 -18.89
CA ARG A 27 0.95 2.34 -19.69
C ARG A 27 2.18 2.81 -18.92
N PHE A 28 2.00 3.16 -17.65
CA PHE A 28 3.09 3.58 -16.78
C PHE A 28 4.09 2.43 -16.55
N LEU A 29 3.59 1.24 -16.21
CA LEU A 29 4.42 0.05 -15.99
C LEU A 29 5.21 -0.34 -17.22
N HIS A 30 4.59 -0.30 -18.40
CA HIS A 30 5.28 -0.57 -19.66
C HIS A 30 6.53 0.30 -19.87
N THR A 31 6.54 1.52 -19.30
CA THR A 31 7.65 2.48 -19.47
C THR A 31 8.64 2.46 -18.32
N PHE A 32 8.18 2.26 -17.09
CA PHE A 32 8.96 2.54 -15.87
C PHE A 32 9.19 1.34 -14.96
N GLU A 33 8.50 0.21 -15.15
CA GLU A 33 8.58 -0.94 -14.25
C GLU A 33 10.02 -1.43 -14.05
N GLU A 34 10.84 -1.44 -15.11
CA GLU A 34 12.24 -1.89 -15.00
C GLU A 34 13.09 -1.06 -14.02
N LYS A 35 12.69 0.17 -13.73
CA LYS A 35 13.39 1.06 -12.79
C LYS A 35 12.96 0.85 -11.34
N PHE A 36 11.95 0.04 -11.09
CA PHE A 36 11.45 -0.19 -9.74
C PHE A 36 12.35 -1.16 -8.98
N ASP A 37 12.54 -0.89 -7.69
CA ASP A 37 13.03 -1.88 -6.74
C ASP A 37 12.07 -3.07 -6.60
N THR A 38 12.56 -4.18 -6.07
CA THR A 38 11.76 -5.42 -5.93
C THR A 38 10.55 -5.23 -5.03
N GLY A 39 10.63 -4.36 -4.02
CA GLY A 39 9.53 -4.05 -3.11
C GLY A 39 8.39 -3.33 -3.83
N LYS A 40 8.71 -2.28 -4.59
CA LYS A 40 7.74 -1.55 -5.41
C LYS A 40 7.13 -2.42 -6.50
N LYS A 41 7.93 -3.25 -7.20
CA LYS A 41 7.41 -4.21 -8.19
C LYS A 41 6.38 -5.15 -7.56
N ARG A 42 6.71 -5.75 -6.40
CA ARG A 42 5.82 -6.66 -5.67
C ARG A 42 4.57 -5.94 -5.17
N ALA A 43 4.71 -4.77 -4.54
CA ALA A 43 3.62 -3.98 -4.01
C ALA A 43 2.61 -3.58 -5.09
N VAL A 44 3.09 -3.05 -6.22
CA VAL A 44 2.24 -2.68 -7.36
C VAL A 44 1.50 -3.88 -7.92
N LYS A 45 2.20 -5.01 -8.12
CA LYS A 45 1.58 -6.23 -8.65
C LYS A 45 0.45 -6.73 -7.74
N ILE A 46 0.75 -6.92 -6.46
CA ILE A 46 -0.21 -7.43 -5.47
C ILE A 46 -1.41 -6.47 -5.35
N LEU A 47 -1.16 -5.16 -5.25
CA LEU A 47 -2.23 -4.18 -5.11
C LEU A 47 -3.10 -4.06 -6.37
N LYS A 48 -2.51 -4.19 -7.57
CA LYS A 48 -3.24 -4.26 -8.83
C LYS A 48 -4.15 -5.48 -8.86
N GLU A 49 -3.61 -6.66 -8.59
CA GLU A 49 -4.36 -7.92 -8.55
C GLU A 49 -5.51 -7.83 -7.55
N GLU A 50 -5.25 -7.33 -6.34
CA GLU A 50 -6.25 -7.15 -5.30
C GLU A 50 -7.40 -6.21 -5.71
N LEU A 51 -7.09 -5.10 -6.38
CA LEU A 51 -8.13 -4.17 -6.85
C LEU A 51 -8.95 -4.75 -8.00
N VAL A 52 -8.35 -5.54 -8.90
CA VAL A 52 -9.05 -6.18 -10.03
C VAL A 52 -9.97 -7.29 -9.55
N GLU A 53 -9.50 -8.11 -8.63
CA GLU A 53 -10.20 -9.32 -8.18
C GLU A 53 -11.19 -9.02 -7.05
N ASN A 54 -10.80 -8.19 -6.09
CA ASN A 54 -11.52 -7.99 -4.84
C ASN A 54 -11.94 -6.53 -4.62
N GLY A 55 -11.73 -5.65 -5.61
CA GLY A 55 -12.19 -4.27 -5.60
C GLY A 55 -13.57 -4.09 -6.22
N THR A 56 -14.10 -2.87 -6.11
CA THR A 56 -15.31 -2.42 -6.79
C THR A 56 -14.95 -1.68 -8.06
N ARG A 57 -15.61 -2.02 -9.17
CA ARG A 57 -15.48 -1.26 -10.42
C ARG A 57 -16.50 -0.13 -10.43
N VAL A 58 -16.04 1.09 -10.62
CA VAL A 58 -16.90 2.29 -10.71
C VAL A 58 -16.60 3.05 -11.99
N MET A 59 -17.62 3.70 -12.54
CA MET A 59 -17.47 4.64 -13.65
C MET A 59 -17.44 6.05 -13.10
N LEU A 60 -16.30 6.73 -13.22
CA LEU A 60 -16.10 8.11 -12.80
C LEU A 60 -15.84 8.99 -14.03
N GLU A 61 -16.74 9.93 -14.32
CA GLU A 61 -16.64 10.80 -15.51
C GLU A 61 -16.43 10.00 -16.83
N GLY A 62 -17.06 8.83 -16.94
CA GLY A 62 -16.91 7.94 -18.12
C GLY A 62 -15.64 7.09 -18.15
N VAL A 63 -14.83 7.11 -17.09
CA VAL A 63 -13.61 6.31 -16.94
C VAL A 63 -13.83 5.17 -15.95
N GLU A 64 -13.45 3.95 -16.30
CA GLU A 64 -13.46 2.81 -15.37
C GLU A 64 -12.33 2.96 -14.34
N ILE A 65 -12.70 2.96 -13.07
CA ILE A 65 -11.80 3.03 -11.92
C ILE A 65 -12.08 1.83 -11.01
N TYR A 66 -11.03 1.13 -10.60
CA TYR A 66 -11.10 0.10 -9.57
C TYR A 66 -10.88 0.77 -8.22
N THR A 67 -11.71 0.47 -7.23
CA THR A 67 -11.60 1.07 -5.90
C THR A 67 -11.75 0.03 -4.81
N LYS A 68 -11.00 0.19 -3.72
CA LYS A 68 -11.17 -0.62 -2.52
C LYS A 68 -10.89 0.20 -1.27
N HIS A 69 -11.72 -0.02 -0.25
CA HIS A 69 -11.51 0.51 1.08
C HIS A 69 -10.64 -0.45 1.88
N PHE A 70 -9.50 0.04 2.33
CA PHE A 70 -8.58 -0.66 3.21
C PHE A 70 -8.68 -0.06 4.61
N LYS A 71 -8.81 -0.94 5.60
CA LYS A 71 -8.78 -0.60 7.03
C LYS A 71 -7.78 -1.51 7.72
N PHE A 72 -6.81 -0.90 8.41
CA PHE A 72 -5.71 -1.61 9.05
C PHE A 72 -5.22 -0.85 10.28
N ASP A 73 -4.43 -1.51 11.12
CA ASP A 73 -3.74 -0.97 12.28
C ASP A 73 -2.37 -0.39 11.86
N ASP A 74 -2.18 0.92 12.04
CA ASP A 74 -0.92 1.59 11.66
C ASP A 74 0.29 1.22 12.52
N GLY A 75 0.06 0.66 13.71
CA GLY A 75 1.12 0.17 14.61
C GLY A 75 1.34 -1.34 14.57
N GLY A 76 0.36 -2.11 14.10
CA GLY A 76 0.40 -3.58 14.09
C GLY A 76 0.52 -4.21 12.71
N ASP A 77 -0.09 -3.62 11.69
CA ASP A 77 -0.21 -4.20 10.35
C ASP A 77 0.76 -3.55 9.35
N CYS A 78 1.56 -2.57 9.76
CA CYS A 78 2.39 -1.77 8.87
C CYS A 78 3.88 -2.06 9.03
N MET A 79 4.58 -2.15 7.91
CA MET A 79 6.04 -2.07 7.82
C MET A 79 6.43 -0.87 6.96
N PHE A 80 7.44 -0.14 7.41
CA PHE A 80 7.95 1.03 6.73
C PHE A 80 9.40 0.79 6.27
N ALA A 81 9.84 1.51 5.24
CA ALA A 81 11.19 1.30 4.67
C ALA A 81 12.33 1.46 5.69
N ASP A 82 12.15 2.31 6.70
CA ASP A 82 13.07 2.59 7.80
C ASP A 82 12.94 1.61 8.99
N SER A 83 12.01 0.66 8.92
CA SER A 83 11.80 -0.37 9.96
C SER A 83 12.66 -1.62 9.76
N TYR A 84 13.39 -1.72 8.63
CA TYR A 84 14.24 -2.86 8.32
C TYR A 84 15.68 -2.66 8.81
N ASP A 85 16.37 -3.77 9.11
CA ASP A 85 17.76 -3.76 9.60
C ASP A 85 18.80 -3.31 8.54
N LYS A 86 18.39 -3.16 7.29
CA LYS A 86 19.22 -2.76 6.15
C LYS A 86 18.58 -1.59 5.40
N PRO A 87 19.37 -0.78 4.68
CA PRO A 87 18.83 0.20 3.76
C PRO A 87 17.82 -0.45 2.79
N TYR A 88 16.69 0.21 2.55
CA TYR A 88 15.58 -0.35 1.76
C TYR A 88 16.02 -0.80 0.35
N GLU A 89 16.96 -0.06 -0.26
CA GLU A 89 17.52 -0.35 -1.57
C GLU A 89 18.38 -1.64 -1.61
N GLU A 90 18.84 -2.12 -0.45
CA GLU A 90 19.63 -3.35 -0.31
C GLU A 90 18.77 -4.58 0.02
N ILE A 91 17.46 -4.41 0.21
CA ILE A 91 16.54 -5.49 0.57
C ILE A 91 15.99 -6.15 -0.69
N ASP A 92 16.13 -7.48 -0.76
CA ASP A 92 15.49 -8.27 -1.79
C ASP A 92 14.09 -8.76 -1.33
N PHE A 93 13.07 -7.98 -1.68
CA PHE A 93 11.67 -8.31 -1.42
C PHE A 93 11.13 -9.46 -2.28
N SER A 94 11.89 -9.96 -3.27
CA SER A 94 11.42 -11.08 -4.10
C SER A 94 11.30 -12.39 -3.30
N ALA A 95 12.11 -12.54 -2.25
CA ALA A 95 12.12 -13.70 -1.36
C ALA A 95 11.07 -13.65 -0.24
N PHE A 96 10.37 -12.52 -0.07
CA PHE A 96 9.40 -12.34 1.01
C PHE A 96 8.08 -13.07 0.70
N GLU A 97 7.47 -13.63 1.75
CA GLU A 97 6.10 -14.12 1.69
C GLU A 97 5.15 -12.95 1.43
N GLU A 98 4.05 -13.22 0.72
CA GLU A 98 3.09 -12.18 0.35
C GLU A 98 2.52 -11.44 1.56
N LYS A 99 2.29 -12.14 2.68
CA LYS A 99 1.81 -11.54 3.94
C LYS A 99 2.72 -10.42 4.44
N ASP A 100 4.04 -10.57 4.25
CA ASP A 100 5.03 -9.60 4.71
C ASP A 100 5.11 -8.40 3.74
N ILE A 101 4.77 -8.63 2.47
CA ILE A 101 4.61 -7.54 1.49
C ILE A 101 3.33 -6.74 1.77
N TRP A 102 2.25 -7.36 2.25
CA TRP A 102 1.05 -6.62 2.66
C TRP A 102 1.34 -5.59 3.75
N ALA A 103 2.17 -5.95 4.73
CA ALA A 103 2.57 -4.99 5.76
C ALA A 103 3.32 -3.79 5.17
N LEU A 104 4.21 -4.03 4.19
CA LEU A 104 4.89 -2.98 3.44
C LEU A 104 3.91 -2.15 2.60
N ILE A 105 2.92 -2.78 1.96
CA ILE A 105 1.89 -2.09 1.18
C ILE A 105 1.10 -1.13 2.07
N PHE A 106 0.65 -1.57 3.25
CA PHE A 106 -0.11 -0.73 4.17
C PHE A 106 0.72 0.43 4.73
N GLY A 107 1.93 0.16 5.21
CA GLY A 107 2.78 1.18 5.81
C GLY A 107 3.38 2.14 4.78
N GLU A 108 4.24 1.62 3.92
CA GLU A 108 5.06 2.43 3.02
C GLU A 108 4.27 2.94 1.80
N PHE A 109 3.46 2.08 1.17
CA PHE A 109 2.81 2.45 -0.09
C PHE A 109 1.48 3.19 0.11
N ILE A 110 0.66 2.81 1.09
CA ILE A 110 -0.63 3.44 1.35
C ILE A 110 -0.51 4.53 2.41
N ALA A 111 -0.07 4.23 3.64
CA ALA A 111 -0.07 5.20 4.73
C ALA A 111 0.94 6.34 4.52
N ARG A 112 2.13 6.05 3.99
CA ARG A 112 3.10 7.06 3.54
C ARG A 112 2.86 7.55 2.10
N ASN A 113 1.84 7.01 1.43
CA ASN A 113 1.42 7.40 0.08
C ASN A 113 2.51 7.24 -1.00
N ARG A 114 3.51 6.38 -0.80
CA ARG A 114 4.56 6.16 -1.82
C ARG A 114 4.01 5.57 -3.13
N ILE A 115 2.83 4.94 -3.09
CA ILE A 115 2.15 4.46 -4.30
C ILE A 115 1.78 5.60 -5.26
N SER A 116 1.69 6.86 -4.81
CA SER A 116 1.42 7.99 -5.70
C SER A 116 2.54 8.29 -6.69
N GLU A 117 3.73 7.69 -6.50
CA GLU A 117 4.82 7.70 -7.48
C GLU A 117 4.51 6.84 -8.72
N VAL A 118 3.47 6.01 -8.65
CA VAL A 118 3.04 5.11 -9.73
C VAL A 118 1.76 5.67 -10.35
N GLU A 119 1.87 6.20 -11.57
CA GLU A 119 0.71 6.74 -12.26
C GLU A 119 -0.36 5.67 -12.47
N GLY A 120 -1.62 6.07 -12.28
CA GLY A 120 -2.76 5.18 -12.31
C GLY A 120 -3.28 4.81 -10.91
N PHE A 121 -2.46 4.89 -9.86
CA PHE A 121 -2.95 4.76 -8.48
C PHE A 121 -3.33 6.11 -7.87
N GLY A 122 -4.25 6.06 -6.91
CA GLY A 122 -4.58 7.15 -6.01
C GLY A 122 -4.93 6.61 -4.63
N VAL A 123 -4.66 7.40 -3.59
CA VAL A 123 -4.95 7.05 -2.20
C VAL A 123 -5.61 8.24 -1.53
N THR A 124 -6.76 8.00 -0.91
CA THR A 124 -7.50 9.00 -0.14
C THR A 124 -7.68 8.47 1.28
N LYS A 125 -7.12 9.17 2.28
CA LYS A 125 -7.43 8.86 3.69
C LYS A 125 -8.87 9.26 3.99
N VAL A 126 -9.62 8.37 4.62
CA VAL A 126 -11.01 8.58 5.03
C VAL A 126 -11.18 8.36 6.52
N ASP A 127 -12.33 8.76 7.06
CA ASP A 127 -12.66 8.48 8.46
C ASP A 127 -12.75 6.96 8.69
N THR A 128 -12.25 6.50 9.83
CA THR A 128 -12.20 5.07 10.19
C THR A 128 -13.59 4.49 10.50
N SER A 129 -14.60 5.34 10.68
CA SER A 129 -15.99 4.93 10.93
C SER A 129 -16.81 4.59 9.69
N LEU A 130 -16.24 4.74 8.49
CA LEU A 130 -16.89 4.46 7.20
C LEU A 130 -17.01 2.96 6.89
#